data_AF-A0A4Y8PCA8-F1
#
_entry.id   AF-A0A4Y8PCA8-F1
#
_cell.length_a   1.000
_cell.length_b   1.000
_cell.length_c   1.000
_cell.angle_alpha   90.00
_cell.angle_beta   90.00
_cell.angle_gamma   90.00
#
_symmetry.space_group_name_H-M   'P 1'
#
loop_
_entity.id
_entity.type
_entity.pdbx_description
1 polymer ?
#
loop_
_entity_poly.entity_id
_entity_poly.type
_entity_poly.pdbx_seq_one_letter_code
_entity_poly.pdbx_strand_id
1 'polypeptide(L)'
;MNTISNSDTESHFDFASFSRAVLNQFESTPFPFEDEKVLSDQSWKIIPPNWLNAVGRPGKPFYDRGKFLVAGCGTGNEAFNIARAFPNLTVVAFDISQRAIETAIKWQKASGIQNVHFFQEDLMNPNLAHSLGSDFDWISCHEVLSFVYDPQAALHHLASCLSSDGCIYIGVKGTFHPTVRLAPAISLFSLNLNNPEQLKRTREVLSACDNLMGIPMDKGIGAQPESYLKTHVFGVHHDCFPLHTWIEIIHNSGLQYINSLYTSMSFLQLQDNRFFDILTELDLPTLHSLIDHCNPSFFHMIVASKPRKMPPFAPADRNEFLHWRPLVDLWDRTKIQAVSPPYNQILEVTFDIPGLYRQLPLKLSSYLIEFLRRSDGSRSVSQIVADIGVDVKPGELFPALARFYFSSLLNFLPPL
;
A
#
# COMPACT_ATOMS: atom_id res chain seq x y z
N MET A 1 26.98 35.12 -18.79
CA MET A 1 27.20 35.04 -20.25
C MET A 1 27.95 33.76 -20.56
N ASN A 2 27.21 32.70 -20.93
CA ASN A 2 27.50 31.86 -22.09
C ASN A 2 26.28 30.97 -22.28
N THR A 3 25.52 31.34 -23.30
CA THR A 3 24.30 30.72 -23.80
C THR A 3 24.62 29.32 -24.34
N ILE A 4 24.04 28.29 -23.75
CA ILE A 4 23.91 26.99 -24.42
C ILE A 4 22.65 27.08 -25.26
N SER A 5 22.85 26.90 -26.56
CA SER A 5 21.87 26.89 -27.62
C SER A 5 20.74 25.89 -27.33
N ASN A 6 19.50 26.36 -27.45
CA ASN A 6 18.35 25.52 -27.74
C ASN A 6 18.62 24.75 -29.04
N SER A 7 18.96 23.48 -28.91
CA SER A 7 18.71 22.49 -29.96
C SER A 7 17.55 21.64 -29.46
N ASP A 8 16.39 21.89 -30.03
CA ASP A 8 15.21 21.05 -29.92
C ASP A 8 15.56 19.62 -30.30
N THR A 9 15.72 18.78 -29.29
CA THR A 9 15.58 17.34 -29.40
C THR A 9 14.55 16.97 -28.35
N GLU A 10 13.27 17.10 -28.70
CA GLU A 10 12.25 16.30 -28.05
C GLU A 10 12.67 14.84 -28.24
N SER A 11 13.33 14.27 -27.23
CA SER A 11 13.64 12.85 -27.20
C SER A 11 12.29 12.12 -27.13
N HIS A 12 11.76 11.70 -28.27
CA HIS A 12 10.63 10.77 -28.29
C HIS A 12 11.01 9.57 -27.42
N PHE A 13 10.33 9.41 -26.29
CA PHE A 13 10.54 8.28 -25.41
C PHE A 13 10.16 7.00 -26.15
N ASP A 14 11.14 6.16 -26.44
CA ASP A 14 10.90 4.87 -27.09
C ASP A 14 10.41 3.86 -26.05
N PHE A 15 9.08 3.74 -25.94
CA PHE A 15 8.40 2.81 -25.05
C PHE A 15 8.84 1.35 -25.24
N ALA A 16 9.14 0.94 -26.48
CA ALA A 16 9.54 -0.43 -26.78
C ALA A 16 10.98 -0.70 -26.30
N SER A 17 11.89 0.26 -26.50
CA SER A 17 13.26 0.17 -25.96
C SER A 17 13.26 0.15 -24.43
N PHE A 18 12.47 1.01 -23.78
CA PHE A 18 12.34 1.03 -22.32
C PHE A 18 11.84 -0.30 -21.78
N SER A 19 10.72 -0.81 -22.33
CA SER A 19 10.14 -2.10 -21.89
C SER A 19 11.10 -3.26 -22.07
N ARG A 20 11.87 -3.26 -23.18
CA ARG A 20 12.92 -4.26 -23.41
C ARG A 20 14.07 -4.15 -22.42
N ALA A 21 14.48 -2.94 -22.04
CA ALA A 21 15.52 -2.73 -21.04
C ALA A 21 15.09 -3.27 -19.67
N VAL A 22 13.84 -2.99 -19.25
CA VAL A 22 13.24 -3.53 -18.03
C VAL A 22 13.22 -5.07 -18.08
N LEU A 23 12.69 -5.65 -19.16
CA LEU A 23 12.66 -7.11 -19.35
C LEU A 23 14.06 -7.72 -19.27
N ASN A 24 15.04 -7.15 -19.98
CA ASN A 24 16.42 -7.65 -19.97
C ASN A 24 17.04 -7.63 -18.56
N GLN A 25 16.75 -6.60 -17.76
CA GLN A 25 17.21 -6.53 -16.38
C GLN A 25 16.69 -7.72 -15.57
N PHE A 26 15.39 -7.98 -15.61
CA PHE A 26 14.76 -9.05 -14.84
C PHE A 26 14.99 -10.47 -15.42
N GLU A 27 15.18 -10.61 -16.74
CA GLU A 27 15.61 -11.88 -17.36
C GLU A 27 17.04 -12.27 -16.98
N SER A 28 17.94 -11.28 -16.87
CA SER A 28 19.32 -11.55 -16.45
C SER A 28 19.40 -12.02 -15.00
N THR A 29 18.54 -11.44 -14.15
CA THR A 29 18.54 -11.62 -12.70
C THR A 29 17.09 -11.64 -12.19
N PRO A 30 16.38 -12.79 -12.30
CA PRO A 30 14.99 -12.89 -11.86
C PRO A 30 14.84 -12.54 -10.39
N PHE A 31 13.77 -11.82 -10.06
CA PHE A 31 13.46 -11.40 -8.70
C PHE A 31 12.20 -12.11 -8.16
N PRO A 32 12.13 -12.43 -6.86
CA PRO A 32 13.28 -12.62 -5.99
C PRO A 32 14.21 -13.69 -6.59
N PHE A 33 15.49 -13.64 -6.23
CA PHE A 33 16.54 -14.51 -6.79
C PHE A 33 16.14 -16.00 -6.76
N GLU A 34 16.75 -16.80 -7.63
CA GLU A 34 16.60 -18.26 -7.71
C GLU A 34 17.13 -18.99 -6.45
N ASP A 35 16.62 -18.66 -5.27
CA ASP A 35 16.97 -19.25 -3.98
C ASP A 35 15.84 -20.18 -3.53
N GLU A 36 16.17 -21.45 -3.27
CA GLU A 36 15.24 -22.44 -2.72
C GLU A 36 14.63 -22.00 -1.39
N LYS A 37 15.22 -21.02 -0.70
CA LYS A 37 14.62 -20.37 0.47
C LYS A 37 13.24 -19.80 0.21
N VAL A 38 12.85 -19.49 -1.03
CA VAL A 38 11.44 -19.12 -1.36
C VAL A 38 10.44 -20.20 -0.92
N LEU A 39 10.89 -21.47 -0.81
CA LEU A 39 10.08 -22.58 -0.33
C LEU A 39 9.94 -22.64 1.18
N SER A 40 10.96 -22.19 1.92
CA SER A 40 11.02 -22.26 3.39
C SER A 40 10.79 -20.93 4.09
N ASP A 41 10.93 -19.81 3.39
CA ASP A 41 10.65 -18.48 3.89
C ASP A 41 9.15 -18.23 3.95
N GLN A 42 8.60 -18.50 5.13
CA GLN A 42 7.21 -18.21 5.49
C GLN A 42 7.07 -16.83 6.14
N SER A 43 8.11 -16.00 6.12
CA SER A 43 8.00 -14.64 6.61
C SER A 43 7.20 -13.83 5.61
N TRP A 44 5.88 -13.87 5.78
CA TRP A 44 4.96 -12.96 5.10
C TRP A 44 5.37 -11.53 5.44
N LYS A 45 6.09 -10.87 4.54
CA LYS A 45 6.70 -9.56 4.78
C LYS A 45 6.11 -8.43 3.94
N ILE A 46 5.25 -8.74 2.97
CA ILE A 46 4.89 -7.77 1.94
C ILE A 46 3.64 -6.94 2.35
N ILE A 47 2.57 -7.59 2.82
CA ILE A 47 1.30 -6.89 3.12
C ILE A 47 0.60 -7.47 4.34
N PRO A 48 0.43 -6.77 5.48
CA PRO A 48 -0.29 -7.35 6.63
C PRO A 48 -1.72 -7.77 6.22
N PRO A 49 -2.07 -9.07 6.18
CA PRO A 49 -3.31 -9.53 5.55
C PRO A 49 -4.57 -9.02 6.26
N ASN A 50 -4.50 -8.86 7.57
CA ASN A 50 -5.58 -8.27 8.36
C ASN A 50 -5.84 -6.81 7.99
N TRP A 51 -4.77 -6.03 7.78
CA TRP A 51 -4.88 -4.65 7.31
C TRP A 51 -5.45 -4.60 5.90
N LEU A 52 -4.93 -5.43 4.99
CA LEU A 52 -5.42 -5.50 3.62
C LEU A 52 -6.93 -5.79 3.59
N ASN A 53 -7.38 -6.76 4.38
CA ASN A 53 -8.79 -7.09 4.49
C ASN A 53 -9.62 -5.96 5.10
N ALA A 54 -9.22 -5.41 6.24
CA ALA A 54 -9.97 -4.35 6.92
C ALA A 54 -10.12 -3.10 6.04
N VAL A 55 -9.08 -2.73 5.29
CA VAL A 55 -9.12 -1.56 4.40
C VAL A 55 -9.90 -1.85 3.12
N GLY A 56 -9.56 -2.94 2.44
CA GLY A 56 -10.14 -3.23 1.13
C GLY A 56 -11.54 -3.82 1.20
N ARG A 57 -11.82 -4.73 2.12
CA ARG A 57 -13.10 -5.47 2.18
C ARG A 57 -13.61 -5.57 3.62
N PRO A 58 -13.96 -4.42 4.26
CA PRO A 58 -14.37 -4.41 5.65
C PRO A 58 -15.57 -5.34 5.89
N GLY A 59 -15.47 -6.18 6.91
CA GLY A 59 -16.48 -7.18 7.26
C GLY A 59 -16.69 -8.33 6.26
N LYS A 60 -15.90 -8.41 5.18
CA LYS A 60 -15.96 -9.47 4.15
C LYS A 60 -14.58 -10.12 4.00
N PRO A 61 -14.21 -11.05 4.91
CA PRO A 61 -12.92 -11.72 4.84
C PRO A 61 -12.69 -12.38 3.48
N PHE A 62 -11.60 -12.02 2.81
CA PHE A 62 -11.29 -12.61 1.50
C PHE A 62 -10.63 -13.99 1.58
N TYR A 63 -10.16 -14.39 2.76
CA TYR A 63 -9.30 -15.56 2.97
C TYR A 63 -10.03 -16.91 3.01
N ASP A 64 -11.36 -16.92 3.17
CA ASP A 64 -12.13 -18.16 3.32
C ASP A 64 -12.37 -18.87 1.98
N ARG A 65 -12.63 -18.11 0.91
CA ARG A 65 -12.82 -18.57 -0.47
C ARG A 65 -12.80 -17.36 -1.39
N GLY A 66 -12.06 -17.43 -2.49
CA GLY A 66 -11.98 -16.34 -3.45
C GLY A 66 -10.88 -16.53 -4.49
N LYS A 67 -10.74 -15.54 -5.38
CA LYS A 67 -9.66 -15.48 -6.37
C LYS A 67 -8.70 -14.34 -6.06
N PHE A 68 -7.41 -14.64 -6.07
CA PHE A 68 -6.34 -13.67 -5.86
C PHE A 68 -5.41 -13.64 -7.09
N LEU A 69 -5.11 -12.46 -7.62
CA LEU A 69 -4.14 -12.28 -8.70
C LEU A 69 -2.85 -11.64 -8.17
N VAL A 70 -1.69 -12.17 -8.54
CA VAL A 70 -0.38 -11.56 -8.30
C VAL A 70 0.19 -11.11 -9.64
N ALA A 71 0.26 -9.80 -9.84
CA ALA A 71 0.81 -9.18 -11.05
C ALA A 71 2.30 -8.90 -10.86
N GLY A 72 3.12 -9.33 -11.83
CA GLY A 72 4.59 -9.31 -11.75
C GLY A 72 5.10 -10.21 -10.63
N CYS A 73 4.69 -11.48 -10.66
CA CYS A 73 4.97 -12.41 -9.58
C CYS A 73 6.43 -12.85 -9.46
N GLY A 74 7.25 -12.53 -10.47
CA GLY A 74 8.63 -12.97 -10.57
C GLY A 74 8.75 -14.49 -10.41
N THR A 75 9.64 -14.94 -9.55
CA THR A 75 9.83 -16.38 -9.24
C THR A 75 8.76 -16.98 -8.31
N GLY A 76 7.71 -16.21 -7.98
CA GLY A 76 6.49 -16.70 -7.34
C GLY A 76 6.42 -16.58 -5.82
N ASN A 77 7.38 -15.93 -5.16
CA ASN A 77 7.45 -15.88 -3.68
C ASN A 77 6.18 -15.33 -3.02
N GLU A 78 5.64 -14.21 -3.52
CA GLU A 78 4.40 -13.64 -2.98
C GLU A 78 3.22 -14.60 -3.21
N ALA A 79 3.09 -15.15 -4.42
CA ALA A 79 2.03 -16.09 -4.77
C ALA A 79 2.05 -17.34 -3.89
N PHE A 80 3.23 -17.91 -3.62
CA PHE A 80 3.36 -19.05 -2.71
C PHE A 80 3.00 -18.70 -1.27
N ASN A 81 3.38 -17.52 -0.79
CA ASN A 81 3.02 -17.09 0.55
C ASN A 81 1.51 -16.92 0.70
N ILE A 82 0.83 -16.28 -0.27
CA ILE A 82 -0.64 -16.17 -0.35
C ILE A 82 -1.28 -17.56 -0.32
N ALA A 83 -0.82 -18.46 -1.18
CA ALA A 83 -1.38 -19.79 -1.32
C ALA A 83 -1.25 -20.65 -0.05
N ARG A 84 -0.12 -20.53 0.67
CA ARG A 84 0.12 -21.21 1.96
C ARG A 84 -0.75 -20.63 3.07
N ALA A 85 -0.83 -19.30 3.16
CA ALA A 85 -1.60 -18.63 4.20
C ALA A 85 -3.11 -18.88 4.04
N PHE A 86 -3.58 -19.00 2.80
CA PHE A 86 -5.00 -19.15 2.47
C PHE A 86 -5.22 -20.32 1.50
N PRO A 87 -5.23 -21.58 1.99
CA PRO A 87 -5.34 -22.77 1.15
C PRO A 87 -6.63 -22.87 0.32
N ASN A 88 -7.67 -22.14 0.71
CA ASN A 88 -8.96 -22.12 0.03
C ASN A 88 -9.05 -21.07 -1.09
N LEU A 89 -8.02 -20.25 -1.30
CA LEU A 89 -7.96 -19.31 -2.42
C LEU A 89 -7.42 -19.97 -3.67
N THR A 90 -7.99 -19.59 -4.81
CA THR A 90 -7.35 -19.79 -6.10
C THR A 90 -6.43 -18.61 -6.35
N VAL A 91 -5.12 -18.88 -6.41
CA VAL A 91 -4.12 -17.86 -6.72
C VAL A 91 -3.75 -17.97 -8.20
N VAL A 92 -3.88 -16.88 -8.93
CA VAL A 92 -3.33 -16.71 -10.28
C VAL A 92 -2.15 -15.76 -10.17
N ALA A 93 -1.06 -16.06 -10.86
CA ALA A 93 0.16 -15.27 -10.79
C ALA A 93 0.76 -15.17 -12.18
N PHE A 94 1.21 -13.98 -12.57
CA PHE A 94 1.83 -13.78 -13.89
C PHE A 94 3.01 -12.83 -13.84
N ASP A 95 3.91 -13.02 -14.80
CA ASP A 95 5.07 -12.17 -15.03
C ASP A 95 5.38 -12.13 -16.53
N ILE A 96 6.02 -11.05 -16.98
CA ILE A 96 6.48 -10.92 -18.36
C ILE A 96 7.68 -11.84 -18.63
N SER A 97 8.48 -12.14 -17.60
CA SER A 97 9.68 -12.96 -17.69
C SER A 97 9.36 -14.45 -17.78
N GLN A 98 9.67 -15.06 -18.91
CA GLN A 98 9.52 -16.49 -19.13
C GLN A 98 10.40 -17.30 -18.16
N ARG A 99 11.65 -16.86 -17.95
CA ARG A 99 12.58 -17.51 -17.02
C ARG A 99 12.07 -17.50 -15.57
N ALA A 100 11.48 -16.40 -15.14
CA ALA A 100 10.91 -16.28 -13.81
C ALA A 100 9.72 -17.24 -13.62
N ILE A 101 8.84 -17.34 -14.62
CA ILE A 101 7.70 -18.26 -14.61
C ILE A 101 8.14 -19.73 -14.63
N GLU A 102 9.14 -20.10 -15.43
CA GLU A 102 9.70 -21.47 -15.42
C GLU A 102 10.26 -21.84 -14.05
N THR A 103 10.94 -20.89 -13.41
CA THR A 103 11.45 -21.04 -12.04
C THR A 103 10.30 -21.21 -11.03
N ALA A 104 9.27 -20.38 -11.13
CA ALA A 104 8.08 -20.48 -10.27
C ALA A 104 7.38 -21.84 -10.42
N ILE A 105 7.20 -22.34 -11.65
CA ILE A 105 6.60 -23.65 -11.91
C ILE A 105 7.48 -24.78 -11.34
N LYS A 106 8.81 -24.67 -11.42
CA LYS A 106 9.73 -25.60 -10.77
C LYS A 106 9.53 -25.61 -9.25
N TRP A 107 9.42 -24.44 -8.62
CA TRP A 107 9.17 -24.30 -7.18
C TRP A 107 7.79 -24.79 -6.76
N GLN A 108 6.78 -24.62 -7.61
CA GLN A 108 5.46 -25.18 -7.37
C GLN A 108 5.52 -26.71 -7.28
N LYS A 109 6.19 -27.36 -8.25
CA LYS A 109 6.37 -28.82 -8.25
C LYS A 109 7.12 -29.31 -7.01
N ALA A 110 8.15 -28.58 -6.58
CA ALA A 110 8.96 -28.93 -5.41
C ALA A 110 8.21 -28.74 -4.08
N SER A 111 7.34 -27.73 -3.98
CA SER A 111 6.61 -27.39 -2.74
C SER A 111 5.34 -28.19 -2.52
N GLY A 112 4.76 -28.77 -3.58
CA GLY A 112 3.47 -29.45 -3.52
C GLY A 112 2.26 -28.51 -3.41
N ILE A 113 2.46 -27.20 -3.58
CA ILE A 113 1.37 -26.20 -3.59
C ILE A 113 0.54 -26.36 -4.86
N GLN A 114 -0.76 -26.61 -4.71
CA GLN A 114 -1.65 -26.91 -5.84
C GLN A 114 -2.58 -25.76 -6.23
N ASN A 115 -2.79 -24.78 -5.34
CA ASN A 115 -3.75 -23.70 -5.51
C ASN A 115 -3.14 -22.42 -6.13
N VAL A 116 -2.04 -22.56 -6.87
CA VAL A 116 -1.40 -21.46 -7.64
C VAL A 116 -1.37 -21.82 -9.13
N HIS A 117 -1.67 -20.87 -10.00
CA HIS A 117 -1.59 -21.02 -11.44
C HIS A 117 -0.72 -19.91 -12.03
N PHE A 118 0.40 -20.29 -12.65
CA PHE A 118 1.37 -19.36 -13.22
C PHE A 118 1.16 -19.16 -14.72
N PHE A 119 1.26 -17.91 -15.18
CA PHE A 119 1.13 -17.51 -16.58
C PHE A 119 2.29 -16.59 -16.98
N GLN A 120 2.80 -16.76 -18.19
CA GLN A 120 3.65 -15.75 -18.82
C GLN A 120 2.74 -14.78 -19.58
N GLU A 121 2.72 -13.51 -19.20
CA GLU A 121 1.84 -12.52 -19.81
C GLU A 121 2.40 -11.10 -19.61
N ASP A 122 2.10 -10.20 -20.54
CA ASP A 122 2.45 -8.79 -20.43
C ASP A 122 1.33 -8.01 -19.73
N LEU A 123 1.67 -7.28 -18.68
CA LEU A 123 0.76 -6.37 -17.98
C LEU A 123 0.15 -5.31 -18.92
N MET A 124 0.86 -4.97 -20.01
CA MET A 124 0.40 -4.04 -21.04
C MET A 124 -0.55 -4.67 -22.08
N ASN A 125 -0.88 -5.96 -21.96
CA ASN A 125 -1.86 -6.60 -22.81
C ASN A 125 -3.29 -6.05 -22.53
N PRO A 126 -3.96 -5.40 -23.51
CA PRO A 126 -5.30 -4.84 -23.29
C PRO A 126 -6.39 -5.88 -23.06
N ASN A 127 -6.13 -7.15 -23.37
CA ASN A 127 -7.04 -8.27 -23.15
C ASN A 127 -6.62 -9.14 -21.95
N LEU A 128 -5.95 -8.54 -20.95
CA LEU A 128 -5.41 -9.25 -19.78
C LEU A 128 -6.45 -10.16 -19.09
N ALA A 129 -7.69 -9.69 -18.92
CA ALA A 129 -8.78 -10.46 -18.32
C ALA A 129 -9.18 -11.70 -19.15
N HIS A 130 -8.98 -11.69 -20.47
CA HIS A 130 -9.18 -12.88 -21.28
C HIS A 130 -8.06 -13.90 -21.04
N SER A 131 -6.81 -13.46 -20.95
CA SER A 131 -5.66 -14.35 -20.75
C SER A 131 -5.66 -15.01 -19.36
N LEU A 132 -5.93 -14.22 -18.31
CA LEU A 132 -5.76 -14.63 -16.91
C LEU A 132 -7.09 -15.00 -16.22
N GLY A 133 -8.21 -14.69 -16.85
CA GLY A 133 -9.54 -14.72 -16.25
C GLY A 133 -9.92 -13.42 -15.55
N SER A 134 -11.14 -13.40 -15.01
CA SER A 134 -11.73 -12.26 -14.31
C SER A 134 -12.33 -12.67 -12.96
N ASP A 135 -12.99 -11.70 -12.32
CA ASP A 135 -13.65 -11.82 -11.02
C ASP A 135 -12.67 -12.07 -9.87
N PHE A 136 -11.51 -11.42 -9.92
CA PHE A 136 -10.58 -11.42 -8.79
C PHE A 136 -11.15 -10.58 -7.64
N ASP A 137 -11.15 -11.15 -6.44
CA ASP A 137 -11.48 -10.45 -5.21
C ASP A 137 -10.36 -9.48 -4.81
N TRP A 138 -9.12 -9.91 -5.09
CA TRP A 138 -7.91 -9.17 -4.82
C TRP A 138 -6.90 -9.28 -5.94
N ILE A 139 -6.21 -8.18 -6.21
CA ILE A 139 -5.00 -8.12 -7.01
C ILE A 139 -3.89 -7.56 -6.12
N SER A 140 -2.69 -8.14 -6.18
CA SER A 140 -1.46 -7.52 -5.69
C SER A 140 -0.59 -7.12 -6.89
N CYS A 141 -0.09 -5.89 -6.87
CA CYS A 141 0.86 -5.37 -7.84
C CYS A 141 2.00 -4.67 -7.06
N HIS A 142 3.01 -5.44 -6.68
CA HIS A 142 4.08 -5.01 -5.78
C HIS A 142 5.40 -4.81 -6.54
N GLU A 143 5.95 -3.59 -6.51
CA GLU A 143 7.19 -3.22 -7.21
C GLU A 143 7.16 -3.37 -8.74
N VAL A 144 5.98 -3.37 -9.35
CA VAL A 144 5.82 -3.51 -10.81
C VAL A 144 5.55 -2.18 -11.49
N LEU A 145 4.52 -1.44 -11.07
CA LEU A 145 4.05 -0.24 -11.78
C LEU A 145 5.12 0.85 -11.94
N SER A 146 6.08 0.93 -11.02
CA SER A 146 7.23 1.83 -11.14
C SER A 146 8.12 1.53 -12.37
N PHE A 147 8.06 0.33 -12.96
CA PHE A 147 8.86 -0.07 -14.12
C PHE A 147 8.04 -0.14 -15.42
N VAL A 148 6.81 0.36 -15.42
CA VAL A 148 5.93 0.33 -16.59
C VAL A 148 5.89 1.71 -17.24
N TYR A 149 5.95 1.76 -18.56
CA TYR A 149 5.99 3.04 -19.28
C TYR A 149 4.67 3.84 -19.23
N ASP A 150 3.55 3.14 -19.08
CA ASP A 150 2.23 3.72 -18.89
C ASP A 150 1.53 3.01 -17.72
N PRO A 151 1.81 3.43 -16.47
CA PRO A 151 1.23 2.83 -15.28
C PRO A 151 -0.30 3.00 -15.22
N GLN A 152 -0.86 4.01 -15.87
CA GLN A 152 -2.31 4.23 -15.93
C GLN A 152 -2.99 3.18 -16.82
N ALA A 153 -2.47 2.93 -18.02
CA ALA A 153 -3.01 1.89 -18.89
C ALA A 153 -2.84 0.49 -18.25
N ALA A 154 -1.68 0.21 -17.63
CA ALA A 154 -1.47 -1.03 -16.88
C ALA A 154 -2.50 -1.22 -15.76
N LEU A 155 -2.73 -0.17 -14.97
CA LEU A 155 -3.69 -0.23 -13.87
C LEU A 155 -5.14 -0.37 -14.38
N HIS A 156 -5.47 0.23 -15.53
CA HIS A 156 -6.74 0.00 -16.21
C HIS A 156 -6.93 -1.46 -16.62
N HIS A 157 -5.90 -2.12 -17.18
CA HIS A 157 -5.95 -3.54 -17.51
C HIS A 157 -6.15 -4.41 -16.26
N LEU A 158 -5.43 -4.15 -15.17
CA LEU A 158 -5.64 -4.85 -13.89
C LEU A 158 -7.05 -4.62 -13.35
N ALA A 159 -7.56 -3.39 -13.44
CA ALA A 159 -8.92 -3.07 -13.03
C ALA A 159 -9.96 -3.88 -13.81
N SER A 160 -9.70 -4.26 -15.06
CA SER A 160 -10.61 -5.11 -15.85
C SER A 160 -10.72 -6.55 -15.34
N CYS A 161 -9.70 -7.04 -14.61
CA CYS A 161 -9.68 -8.39 -14.04
C CYS A 161 -10.45 -8.47 -12.70
N LEU A 162 -10.67 -7.34 -12.01
CA LEU A 162 -11.35 -7.29 -10.71
C LEU A 162 -12.84 -7.63 -10.81
N SER A 163 -13.33 -8.32 -9.78
CA SER A 163 -14.77 -8.42 -9.49
C SER A 163 -15.38 -7.06 -9.15
N SER A 164 -16.71 -6.97 -9.07
CA SER A 164 -17.41 -5.72 -8.74
C SER A 164 -17.05 -5.13 -7.37
N ASP A 165 -16.73 -5.99 -6.41
CA ASP A 165 -16.30 -5.63 -5.05
C ASP A 165 -14.76 -5.79 -4.89
N GLY A 166 -14.05 -5.96 -6.00
CA GLY A 166 -12.64 -6.30 -6.04
C GLY A 166 -11.74 -5.14 -5.63
N CYS A 167 -10.63 -5.47 -4.98
CA CYS A 167 -9.64 -4.52 -4.52
C CYS A 167 -8.26 -4.82 -5.10
N ILE A 168 -7.42 -3.80 -5.20
CA ILE A 168 -6.03 -3.92 -5.61
C ILE A 168 -5.12 -3.29 -4.56
N TYR A 169 -4.08 -4.02 -4.20
CA TYR A 169 -2.91 -3.50 -3.51
C TYR A 169 -1.86 -3.06 -4.53
N ILE A 170 -1.32 -1.86 -4.32
CA ILE A 170 -0.28 -1.25 -5.15
C ILE A 170 0.92 -0.92 -4.25
N GLY A 171 2.04 -1.60 -4.48
CA GLY A 171 3.32 -1.33 -3.83
C GLY A 171 4.25 -0.61 -4.79
N VAL A 172 4.56 0.67 -4.55
CA VAL A 172 5.35 1.50 -5.47
C VAL A 172 6.31 2.41 -4.72
N LYS A 173 7.42 2.78 -5.36
CA LYS A 173 8.42 3.67 -4.76
C LYS A 173 7.86 5.09 -4.63
N GLY A 174 8.17 5.75 -3.50
CA GLY A 174 7.84 7.16 -3.27
C GLY A 174 9.02 8.08 -3.51
N THR A 175 8.80 9.40 -3.39
CA THR A 175 9.82 10.42 -3.71
C THR A 175 10.98 10.48 -2.72
N PHE A 176 10.87 9.86 -1.54
CA PHE A 176 12.00 9.70 -0.62
C PHE A 176 12.98 8.58 -1.05
N HIS A 177 12.62 7.79 -2.07
CA HIS A 177 13.47 6.75 -2.61
C HIS A 177 14.81 7.33 -3.11
N PRO A 178 15.96 6.65 -2.86
CA PRO A 178 17.30 7.13 -3.21
C PRO A 178 17.48 7.58 -4.65
N THR A 179 16.82 6.92 -5.62
CA THR A 179 16.88 7.29 -7.05
C THR A 179 16.46 8.74 -7.30
N VAL A 180 15.49 9.26 -6.53
CA VAL A 180 15.06 10.66 -6.62
C VAL A 180 15.84 11.51 -5.62
N ARG A 181 15.78 11.13 -4.34
CA ARG A 181 16.30 11.95 -3.24
C ARG A 181 17.82 12.15 -3.32
N LEU A 182 18.56 11.17 -3.83
CA LEU A 182 20.02 11.24 -3.99
C LEU A 182 20.45 11.52 -5.44
N ALA A 183 19.52 11.79 -6.37
CA ALA A 183 19.86 12.16 -7.73
C ALA A 183 20.89 13.32 -7.80
N PRO A 184 20.80 14.39 -6.97
CA PRO A 184 21.81 15.44 -6.96
C PRO A 184 23.19 14.92 -6.57
N ALA A 185 23.29 14.06 -5.55
CA ALA A 185 24.56 13.49 -5.11
C ALA A 185 25.15 12.53 -6.16
N ILE A 186 24.31 11.68 -6.76
CA ILE A 186 24.69 10.77 -7.84
C ILE A 186 25.29 11.56 -9.00
N SER A 187 24.65 12.67 -9.41
CA SER A 187 25.13 13.53 -10.48
C SER A 187 26.41 14.29 -10.10
N LEU A 188 26.43 14.97 -8.95
CA LEU A 188 27.55 15.82 -8.52
C LEU A 188 28.85 15.04 -8.35
N PHE A 189 28.77 13.81 -7.86
CA PHE A 189 29.94 12.95 -7.67
C PHE A 189 30.16 11.96 -8.83
N SER A 190 29.28 11.95 -9.84
CA SER A 190 29.31 10.99 -10.97
C SER A 190 29.36 9.53 -10.50
N LEU A 191 28.50 9.20 -9.54
CA LEU A 191 28.48 7.89 -8.89
C LEU A 191 28.05 6.79 -9.87
N ASN A 192 28.70 5.64 -9.78
CA ASN A 192 28.41 4.46 -10.58
C ASN A 192 28.99 3.20 -9.91
N LEU A 193 28.62 2.03 -10.44
CA LEU A 193 29.01 0.72 -9.90
C LEU A 193 29.89 -0.10 -10.87
N ASN A 194 30.58 0.57 -11.80
CA ASN A 194 31.21 -0.09 -12.95
C ASN A 194 32.49 -0.86 -12.60
N ASN A 195 33.15 -0.52 -11.50
CA ASN A 195 34.36 -1.19 -11.01
C ASN A 195 34.49 -1.08 -9.48
N PRO A 196 35.38 -1.86 -8.84
CA PRO A 196 35.51 -1.89 -7.38
C PRO A 196 35.86 -0.54 -6.73
N GLU A 197 36.64 0.30 -7.40
CA GLU A 197 37.01 1.63 -6.88
C GLU A 197 35.80 2.57 -6.89
N GLN A 198 35.05 2.59 -7.98
CA GLN A 198 33.82 3.39 -8.10
C GLN A 198 32.72 2.88 -7.16
N LEU A 199 32.59 1.56 -6.99
CA LEU A 199 31.68 0.98 -6.00
C LEU A 199 32.04 1.45 -4.58
N LYS A 200 33.31 1.41 -4.20
CA LYS A 200 33.78 1.89 -2.89
C LYS A 200 33.45 3.36 -2.70
N ARG A 201 33.82 4.22 -3.65
CA ARG A 201 33.53 5.65 -3.62
C ARG A 201 32.02 5.94 -3.55
N THR A 202 31.22 5.22 -4.34
CA THR A 202 29.76 5.33 -4.30
C THR A 202 29.22 4.99 -2.93
N ARG A 203 29.66 3.89 -2.30
CA ARG A 203 29.24 3.55 -0.93
C ARG A 203 29.63 4.60 0.09
N GLU A 204 30.82 5.17 0.00
CA GLU A 204 31.28 6.25 0.89
C GLU A 204 30.40 7.50 0.77
N VAL A 205 30.11 7.94 -0.45
CA VAL A 205 29.25 9.12 -0.68
C VAL A 205 27.81 8.85 -0.24
N LEU A 206 27.24 7.69 -0.58
CA LEU A 206 25.90 7.31 -0.14
C LEU A 206 25.80 7.26 1.39
N SER A 207 26.80 6.68 2.07
CA SER A 207 26.86 6.61 3.53
C SER A 207 27.02 8.00 4.17
N ALA A 208 27.75 8.91 3.53
CA ALA A 208 27.85 10.30 3.98
C ALA A 208 26.48 10.99 3.89
N CYS A 209 25.75 10.81 2.78
CA CYS A 209 24.39 11.33 2.63
C CYS A 209 23.42 10.74 3.69
N ASP A 210 23.51 9.44 3.97
CA ASP A 210 22.69 8.79 5.01
C ASP A 210 22.92 9.41 6.39
N ASN A 211 24.18 9.57 6.79
CA ASN A 211 24.56 10.19 8.06
C ASN A 211 24.06 11.63 8.19
N LEU A 212 24.12 12.44 7.11
CA LEU A 212 23.66 13.83 7.13
C LEU A 212 22.15 13.95 7.40
N MET A 213 21.37 12.90 7.14
CA MET A 213 19.94 12.87 7.47
C MET A 213 19.63 12.18 8.81
N GLY A 214 20.66 11.74 9.55
CA GLY A 214 20.48 10.98 10.77
C GLY A 214 20.04 9.52 10.54
N ILE A 215 20.21 8.97 9.34
CA ILE A 215 19.98 7.54 9.08
C ILE A 215 21.23 6.76 9.53
N PRO A 216 21.10 5.75 10.41
CA PRO A 216 22.24 4.93 10.84
C PRO A 216 22.95 4.26 9.65
N MET A 217 24.28 4.26 9.66
CA MET A 217 25.10 3.76 8.53
C MET A 217 24.79 2.31 8.14
N ASP A 218 24.46 1.45 9.11
CA ASP A 218 24.11 0.04 8.91
C ASP A 218 22.72 -0.17 8.31
N LYS A 219 21.90 0.89 8.31
CA LYS A 219 20.52 0.89 7.81
C LYS A 219 20.32 1.76 6.57
N GLY A 220 21.31 2.59 6.24
CA GLY A 220 21.29 3.50 5.10
C GLY A 220 21.37 2.80 3.75
N ILE A 221 21.18 3.57 2.68
CA ILE A 221 21.34 3.06 1.31
C ILE A 221 22.79 2.65 1.03
N GLY A 222 23.78 3.30 1.66
CA GLY A 222 25.20 2.97 1.52
C GLY A 222 25.58 1.56 1.99
N ALA A 223 24.79 0.96 2.89
CA ALA A 223 24.99 -0.40 3.40
C ALA A 223 24.22 -1.48 2.64
N GLN A 224 23.33 -1.12 1.70
CA GLN A 224 22.54 -2.10 0.96
C GLN A 224 23.41 -3.02 0.09
N PRO A 225 23.00 -4.28 -0.15
CA PRO A 225 23.71 -5.19 -1.04
C PRO A 225 23.96 -4.58 -2.42
N GLU A 226 25.06 -4.96 -3.06
CA GLU A 226 25.39 -4.44 -4.40
C GLU A 226 24.29 -4.77 -5.42
N SER A 227 23.66 -5.93 -5.31
CA SER A 227 22.52 -6.32 -6.14
C SER A 227 21.34 -5.35 -5.98
N TYR A 228 21.04 -4.91 -4.76
CA TYR A 228 20.01 -3.91 -4.52
C TYR A 228 20.35 -2.58 -5.19
N LEU A 229 21.59 -2.09 -5.01
CA LEU A 229 22.04 -0.84 -5.63
C LEU A 229 21.97 -0.90 -7.16
N LYS A 230 22.40 -2.02 -7.76
CA LYS A 230 22.37 -2.24 -9.21
C LYS A 230 20.96 -2.24 -9.77
N THR A 231 20.01 -2.89 -9.08
CA THR A 231 18.64 -3.03 -9.61
C THR A 231 17.75 -1.84 -9.27
N HIS A 232 17.80 -1.37 -8.02
CA HIS A 232 16.82 -0.41 -7.51
C HIS A 232 17.32 1.04 -7.52
N VAL A 233 18.63 1.33 -7.61
CA VAL A 233 19.14 2.71 -7.59
C VAL A 233 19.84 3.10 -8.89
N PHE A 234 20.73 2.26 -9.39
CA PHE A 234 21.54 2.50 -10.59
C PHE A 234 21.09 1.66 -11.80
N GLY A 235 19.92 1.02 -11.70
CA GLY A 235 19.36 0.17 -12.73
C GLY A 235 18.60 0.94 -13.80
N VAL A 236 17.72 0.23 -14.52
CA VAL A 236 16.79 0.86 -15.46
C VAL A 236 15.93 1.89 -14.72
N HIS A 237 15.62 2.99 -15.43
CA HIS A 237 14.74 4.05 -14.92
C HIS A 237 13.43 3.45 -14.40
N HIS A 238 12.96 4.02 -13.30
CA HIS A 238 11.71 3.63 -12.69
C HIS A 238 11.09 4.82 -11.95
N ASP A 239 9.78 4.92 -12.03
CA ASP A 239 9.05 6.04 -11.49
C ASP A 239 8.90 5.95 -9.97
N CYS A 240 9.15 7.09 -9.35
CA CYS A 240 9.06 7.32 -7.91
C CYS A 240 8.18 8.56 -7.69
N PHE A 241 6.88 8.44 -7.99
CA PHE A 241 5.95 9.56 -7.90
C PHE A 241 5.50 9.82 -6.46
N PRO A 242 5.13 11.08 -6.13
CA PRO A 242 4.45 11.37 -4.88
C PRO A 242 3.04 10.75 -4.87
N LEU A 243 2.46 10.61 -3.68
CA LEU A 243 1.19 9.90 -3.53
C LEU A 243 0.03 10.51 -4.35
N HIS A 244 -0.03 11.83 -4.49
CA HIS A 244 -1.11 12.49 -5.24
C HIS A 244 -1.12 12.09 -6.72
N THR A 245 0.05 11.89 -7.34
CA THR A 245 0.15 11.42 -8.72
C THR A 245 -0.37 9.98 -8.84
N TRP A 246 -0.03 9.11 -7.88
CA TRP A 246 -0.59 7.75 -7.85
C TRP A 246 -2.11 7.74 -7.65
N ILE A 247 -2.65 8.63 -6.81
CA ILE A 247 -4.10 8.80 -6.64
C ILE A 247 -4.77 9.20 -7.96
N GLU A 248 -4.19 10.13 -8.70
CA GLU A 248 -4.69 10.54 -10.02
C GLU A 248 -4.67 9.38 -11.01
N ILE A 249 -3.56 8.64 -11.10
CA ILE A 249 -3.43 7.44 -11.94
C ILE A 249 -4.51 6.41 -11.58
N ILE A 250 -4.75 6.17 -10.29
CA ILE A 250 -5.81 5.26 -9.79
C ILE A 250 -7.18 5.70 -10.28
N HIS A 251 -7.53 6.97 -10.11
CA HIS A 251 -8.82 7.51 -10.54
C HIS A 251 -9.02 7.43 -12.05
N ASN A 252 -8.00 7.82 -12.82
CA ASN A 252 -8.06 7.78 -14.29
C ASN A 252 -8.16 6.35 -14.83
N SER A 253 -7.73 5.35 -14.05
CA SER A 253 -7.86 3.93 -14.39
C SER A 253 -9.26 3.37 -14.13
N GLY A 254 -10.18 4.18 -13.59
CA GLY A 254 -11.54 3.76 -13.21
C GLY A 254 -11.62 3.06 -11.86
N LEU A 255 -10.60 3.22 -11.02
CA LEU A 255 -10.57 2.75 -9.64
C LEU A 255 -10.78 3.91 -8.66
N GLN A 256 -11.10 3.58 -7.43
CA GLN A 256 -11.23 4.52 -6.33
C GLN A 256 -10.08 4.31 -5.35
N TYR A 257 -9.40 5.39 -4.97
CA TYR A 257 -8.41 5.34 -3.89
C TYR A 257 -9.11 5.04 -2.55
N ILE A 258 -8.61 4.05 -1.80
CA ILE A 258 -9.17 3.67 -0.50
C ILE A 258 -8.27 4.10 0.64
N ASN A 259 -6.98 3.75 0.63
CA ASN A 259 -6.05 4.15 1.69
C ASN A 259 -4.57 3.97 1.28
N SER A 260 -3.66 4.52 2.06
CA SER A 260 -2.21 4.27 2.03
C SER A 260 -1.72 3.95 3.44
N LEU A 261 -1.02 2.82 3.60
CA LEU A 261 -0.54 2.40 4.93
C LEU A 261 0.42 3.43 5.50
N TYR A 262 1.36 3.93 4.71
CA TYR A 262 2.37 4.86 5.18
C TYR A 262 1.76 6.16 5.75
N THR A 263 0.77 6.73 5.05
CA THR A 263 0.10 7.97 5.49
C THR A 263 -0.83 7.70 6.68
N SER A 264 -1.53 6.56 6.72
CA SER A 264 -2.27 6.10 7.90
C SER A 264 -1.38 6.05 9.15
N MET A 265 -0.20 5.44 9.03
CA MET A 265 0.76 5.29 10.14
C MET A 265 1.37 6.63 10.55
N SER A 266 1.63 7.51 9.58
CA SER A 266 2.12 8.87 9.84
C SER A 266 1.07 9.72 10.55
N PHE A 267 -0.20 9.60 10.16
CA PHE A 267 -1.31 10.30 10.81
C PHE A 267 -1.48 9.91 12.27
N LEU A 268 -1.24 8.64 12.62
CA LEU A 268 -1.31 8.16 14.01
C LEU A 268 -0.27 8.80 14.93
N GLN A 269 0.80 9.39 14.40
CA GLN A 269 1.76 10.16 15.21
C GLN A 269 1.16 11.47 15.76
N LEU A 270 0.08 11.96 15.18
CA LEU A 270 -0.58 13.18 15.62
C LEU A 270 -1.38 12.92 16.90
N GLN A 271 -0.78 13.12 18.07
CA GLN A 271 -1.41 12.84 19.37
C GLN A 271 -2.36 13.94 19.86
N ASP A 272 -2.15 15.18 19.40
CA ASP A 272 -2.95 16.31 19.82
C ASP A 272 -4.24 16.41 18.99
N ASN A 273 -5.38 16.16 19.64
CA ASN A 273 -6.68 16.15 18.97
C ASN A 273 -7.11 17.54 18.46
N ARG A 274 -6.50 18.64 18.91
CA ARG A 274 -6.85 20.01 18.48
C ARG A 274 -6.63 20.22 16.97
N PHE A 275 -5.80 19.39 16.34
CA PHE A 275 -5.54 19.46 14.90
C PHE A 275 -6.56 18.68 14.06
N PHE A 276 -7.36 17.80 14.64
CA PHE A 276 -8.30 17.00 13.84
C PHE A 276 -9.46 17.84 13.30
N ASP A 277 -9.88 18.89 14.00
CA ASP A 277 -10.93 19.78 13.51
C ASP A 277 -10.57 20.39 12.14
N ILE A 278 -9.33 20.89 11.98
CA ILE A 278 -8.87 21.48 10.73
C ILE A 278 -8.53 20.42 9.67
N LEU A 279 -7.92 19.29 10.07
CA LEU A 279 -7.54 18.25 9.11
C LEU A 279 -8.75 17.49 8.54
N THR A 280 -9.87 17.48 9.26
CA THR A 280 -11.13 16.88 8.79
C THR A 280 -11.93 17.78 7.84
N GLU A 281 -11.42 18.97 7.52
CA GLU A 281 -11.95 19.78 6.41
C GLU A 281 -11.55 19.21 5.04
N LEU A 282 -10.50 18.39 4.99
CA LEU A 282 -10.00 17.73 3.78
C LEU A 282 -10.61 16.33 3.63
N ASP A 283 -10.85 15.93 2.38
CA ASP A 283 -11.13 14.53 2.09
C ASP A 283 -9.88 13.64 2.31
N LEU A 284 -10.09 12.33 2.41
CA LEU A 284 -9.03 11.37 2.68
C LEU A 284 -7.88 11.41 1.63
N PRO A 285 -8.14 11.40 0.31
CA PRO A 285 -7.07 11.49 -0.69
C PRO A 285 -6.22 12.77 -0.55
N THR A 286 -6.86 13.92 -0.31
CA THR A 286 -6.18 15.20 -0.15
C THR A 286 -5.36 15.24 1.14
N LEU A 287 -5.94 14.77 2.25
CA LEU A 287 -5.23 14.68 3.53
C LEU A 287 -4.00 13.77 3.43
N HIS A 288 -4.12 12.60 2.81
CA HIS A 288 -3.00 11.70 2.62
C HIS A 288 -1.92 12.27 1.70
N SER A 289 -2.33 12.99 0.66
CA SER A 289 -1.39 13.71 -0.21
C SER A 289 -0.62 14.79 0.54
N LEU A 290 -1.29 15.52 1.44
CA LEU A 290 -0.64 16.50 2.33
C LEU A 290 0.38 15.83 3.26
N ILE A 291 -0.01 14.72 3.90
CA ILE A 291 0.88 13.97 4.80
C ILE A 291 2.13 13.50 4.05
N ASP A 292 1.97 12.91 2.87
CA ASP A 292 3.10 12.50 2.03
C ASP A 292 3.95 13.68 1.57
N HIS A 293 3.34 14.83 1.26
CA HIS A 293 4.12 16.02 0.92
C HIS A 293 4.97 16.52 2.10
N CYS A 294 4.43 16.50 3.32
CA CYS A 294 5.15 16.90 4.52
C CYS A 294 6.23 15.90 4.93
N ASN A 295 5.97 14.60 4.72
CA ASN A 295 6.87 13.51 5.07
C ASN A 295 6.84 12.47 3.94
N PRO A 296 7.67 12.64 2.89
CA PRO A 296 7.59 11.79 1.71
C PRO A 296 7.91 10.34 2.01
N SER A 297 7.09 9.44 1.44
CA SER A 297 7.31 8.03 1.61
C SER A 297 8.53 7.54 0.83
N PHE A 298 9.26 6.59 1.42
CA PHE A 298 10.22 5.77 0.67
C PHE A 298 9.47 4.79 -0.25
N PHE A 299 8.35 4.26 0.22
CA PHE A 299 7.57 3.22 -0.44
C PHE A 299 6.09 3.33 -0.05
N HIS A 300 5.24 3.52 -1.05
CA HIS A 300 3.80 3.54 -0.88
C HIS A 300 3.23 2.13 -0.88
N MET A 301 2.30 1.91 0.05
CA MET A 301 1.47 0.72 0.12
C MET A 301 0.02 1.17 0.04
N ILE A 302 -0.55 1.14 -1.16
CA ILE A 302 -1.84 1.74 -1.48
C ILE A 302 -2.87 0.63 -1.66
N VAL A 303 -4.09 0.88 -1.19
CA VAL A 303 -5.27 0.08 -1.54
C VAL A 303 -6.18 0.94 -2.39
N ALA A 304 -6.61 0.39 -3.51
CA ALA A 304 -7.67 0.92 -4.35
C ALA A 304 -8.74 -0.15 -4.58
N SER A 305 -9.93 0.24 -5.01
CA SER A 305 -11.00 -0.70 -5.33
C SER A 305 -11.79 -0.28 -6.56
N LYS A 306 -12.65 -1.17 -7.05
CA LYS A 306 -13.77 -0.73 -7.87
C LYS A 306 -14.58 0.35 -7.10
N PRO A 307 -15.18 1.33 -7.81
CA PRO A 307 -15.95 2.39 -7.16
C PRO A 307 -17.03 1.83 -6.25
N ARG A 308 -17.07 2.30 -5.01
CA ARG A 308 -18.07 1.93 -4.00
C ARG A 308 -18.53 3.13 -3.19
N LYS A 309 -19.65 2.99 -2.50
CA LYS A 309 -20.11 4.01 -1.54
C LYS A 309 -19.09 4.14 -0.42
N MET A 310 -18.60 5.35 -0.19
CA MET A 310 -17.71 5.67 0.92
C MET A 310 -18.42 6.57 1.92
N PRO A 311 -18.10 6.43 3.22
CA PRO A 311 -18.69 7.29 4.24
C PRO A 311 -18.35 8.74 3.91
N PRO A 312 -19.32 9.67 4.01
CA PRO A 312 -19.06 11.07 3.76
C PRO A 312 -18.26 11.62 4.94
N PHE A 313 -16.94 11.45 4.87
CA PHE A 313 -16.01 12.02 5.85
C PHE A 313 -15.62 13.45 5.43
N ALA A 314 -16.63 14.28 5.13
CA ALA A 314 -16.50 15.70 4.84
C ALA A 314 -17.58 16.52 5.59
N PRO A 315 -17.32 17.80 5.93
CA PRO A 315 -18.22 18.59 6.79
C PRO A 315 -19.66 18.78 6.28
N ALA A 316 -19.88 18.71 4.96
CA ALA A 316 -21.18 19.01 4.34
C ALA A 316 -22.29 17.99 4.68
N ASP A 317 -21.93 16.74 5.02
CA ASP A 317 -22.87 15.62 5.10
C ASP A 317 -22.85 14.89 6.45
N ARG A 318 -22.51 15.60 7.53
CA ARG A 318 -22.40 15.04 8.91
C ARG A 318 -23.67 14.32 9.40
N ASN A 319 -24.84 14.69 8.90
CA ASN A 319 -26.10 14.01 9.24
C ASN A 319 -26.26 12.69 8.47
N GLU A 320 -25.75 12.58 7.24
CA GLU A 320 -25.77 11.32 6.50
C GLU A 320 -24.89 10.28 7.21
N PHE A 321 -23.70 10.70 7.68
CA PHE A 321 -22.76 9.86 8.43
C PHE A 321 -23.40 9.15 9.63
N LEU A 322 -24.44 9.72 10.26
CA LEU A 322 -25.14 9.12 11.38
C LEU A 322 -25.86 7.79 11.04
N HIS A 323 -26.13 7.55 9.76
CA HIS A 323 -26.79 6.34 9.26
C HIS A 323 -25.80 5.24 8.89
N TRP A 324 -24.51 5.56 8.78
CA TRP A 324 -23.47 4.58 8.48
C TRP A 324 -23.23 3.66 9.67
N ARG A 325 -22.74 2.44 9.40
CA ARG A 325 -22.56 1.42 10.44
C ARG A 325 -21.08 1.25 10.77
N PRO A 326 -20.61 1.74 11.93
CA PRO A 326 -19.20 1.64 12.29
C PRO A 326 -18.81 0.20 12.58
N LEU A 327 -17.66 -0.21 12.07
CA LEU A 327 -17.11 -1.55 12.16
C LEU A 327 -15.64 -1.48 12.58
N VAL A 328 -15.32 -2.11 13.70
CA VAL A 328 -13.96 -2.45 14.09
C VAL A 328 -13.68 -3.89 13.70
N ASP A 329 -12.84 -4.08 12.68
CA ASP A 329 -12.48 -5.39 12.13
C ASP A 329 -10.98 -5.62 11.93
N LEU A 330 -10.15 -4.58 12.10
CA LEU A 330 -8.69 -4.69 12.07
C LEU A 330 -8.09 -5.20 13.40
N TRP A 331 -8.78 -4.94 14.51
CA TRP A 331 -8.32 -5.28 15.85
C TRP A 331 -9.49 -5.80 16.70
N ASP A 332 -9.17 -6.48 17.80
CA ASP A 332 -10.19 -7.14 18.62
C ASP A 332 -10.81 -6.17 19.62
N ARG A 333 -11.95 -5.58 19.25
CA ARG A 333 -12.73 -4.68 20.13
C ARG A 333 -13.22 -5.32 21.42
N THR A 334 -13.30 -6.65 21.50
CA THR A 334 -13.79 -7.35 22.69
C THR A 334 -12.77 -7.39 23.81
N LYS A 335 -11.49 -7.17 23.50
CA LYS A 335 -10.40 -7.07 24.49
C LYS A 335 -10.39 -5.75 25.26
N ILE A 336 -11.12 -4.73 24.80
CA ILE A 336 -11.27 -3.48 25.53
C ILE A 336 -12.22 -3.68 26.71
N GLN A 337 -11.80 -3.24 27.89
CA GLN A 337 -12.64 -3.28 29.08
C GLN A 337 -13.85 -2.36 28.91
N ALA A 338 -15.04 -2.88 29.23
CA ALA A 338 -16.26 -2.10 29.22
C ALA A 338 -16.18 -0.98 30.28
N VAL A 339 -16.67 0.20 29.93
CA VAL A 339 -16.74 1.34 30.85
C VAL A 339 -18.18 1.49 31.35
N SER A 340 -18.35 1.67 32.65
CA SER A 340 -19.67 1.93 33.25
C SER A 340 -20.03 3.42 33.16
N PRO A 341 -21.31 3.77 33.00
CA PRO A 341 -21.74 5.17 33.07
C PRO A 341 -21.41 5.79 34.45
N PRO A 342 -21.19 7.12 34.54
CA PRO A 342 -21.33 8.11 33.47
C PRO A 342 -20.12 8.16 32.51
N TYR A 343 -20.39 8.34 31.22
CA TYR A 343 -19.40 8.33 30.13
C TYR A 343 -18.69 9.69 29.90
N ASN A 344 -18.23 10.33 30.98
CA ASN A 344 -17.62 11.67 30.94
C ASN A 344 -16.13 11.71 31.33
N GLN A 345 -15.53 10.56 31.66
CA GLN A 345 -14.13 10.46 32.06
C GLN A 345 -13.20 10.37 30.83
N ILE A 346 -11.99 10.91 30.95
CA ILE A 346 -10.89 10.64 30.00
C ILE A 346 -10.04 9.51 30.60
N LEU A 347 -9.84 8.45 29.82
CA LEU A 347 -9.13 7.25 30.24
C LEU A 347 -7.96 6.97 29.30
N GLU A 348 -6.88 6.41 29.85
CA GLU A 348 -5.81 5.81 29.06
C GLU A 348 -6.23 4.40 28.64
N VAL A 349 -6.15 4.12 27.35
CA VAL A 349 -6.46 2.82 26.77
C VAL A 349 -5.38 2.46 25.76
N THR A 350 -4.96 1.20 25.76
CA THR A 350 -3.97 0.69 24.82
C THR A 350 -4.63 -0.31 23.89
N PHE A 351 -4.55 -0.04 22.59
CA PHE A 351 -5.03 -0.95 21.55
C PHE A 351 -3.90 -1.88 21.11
N ASP A 352 -4.20 -3.16 20.98
CA ASP A 352 -3.35 -4.12 20.26
C ASP A 352 -3.87 -4.20 18.82
N ILE A 353 -3.04 -3.85 17.84
CA ILE A 353 -3.39 -3.80 16.42
C ILE A 353 -2.48 -4.79 15.67
N PRO A 354 -2.86 -6.08 15.64
CA PRO A 354 -2.03 -7.13 15.08
C PRO A 354 -1.59 -6.82 13.64
N GLY A 355 -0.29 -6.91 13.39
CA GLY A 355 0.29 -6.67 12.07
C GLY A 355 0.67 -5.21 11.76
N LEU A 356 0.33 -4.23 12.62
CA LEU A 356 0.73 -2.83 12.46
C LEU A 356 1.41 -2.28 13.72
N TYR A 357 0.69 -2.23 14.85
CA TYR A 357 1.19 -1.77 16.14
C TYR A 357 0.89 -2.80 17.22
N ARG A 358 1.91 -3.29 17.91
CA ARG A 358 1.69 -4.17 19.07
C ARG A 358 0.98 -3.45 20.23
N GLN A 359 1.21 -2.15 20.38
CA GLN A 359 0.56 -1.31 21.39
C GLN A 359 0.42 0.13 20.88
N LEU A 360 -0.81 0.63 20.86
CA LEU A 360 -1.14 2.04 20.58
C LEU A 360 -1.83 2.64 21.81
N PRO A 361 -1.08 3.31 22.71
CA PRO A 361 -1.67 4.00 23.86
C PRO A 361 -2.35 5.30 23.40
N LEU A 362 -3.60 5.51 23.83
CA LEU A 362 -4.37 6.73 23.56
C LEU A 362 -5.10 7.21 24.82
N LYS A 363 -5.36 8.52 24.87
CA LYS A 363 -6.25 9.15 25.85
C LYS A 363 -7.59 9.44 25.20
N LEU A 364 -8.63 8.71 25.60
CA LEU A 364 -9.97 8.80 24.99
C LEU A 364 -11.04 9.07 26.04
N SER A 365 -12.14 9.68 25.61
CA SER A 365 -13.34 9.73 26.46
C SER A 365 -13.92 8.33 26.63
N SER A 366 -14.45 8.07 27.82
CA SER A 366 -15.15 6.83 28.17
C SER A 366 -16.32 6.51 27.22
N TYR A 367 -17.00 7.54 26.72
CA TYR A 367 -17.99 7.39 25.64
C TYR A 367 -17.38 6.80 24.36
N LEU A 368 -16.26 7.36 23.89
CA LEU A 368 -15.61 6.92 22.65
C LEU A 368 -15.07 5.49 22.77
N ILE A 369 -14.59 5.11 23.95
CA ILE A 369 -14.17 3.72 24.25
C ILE A 369 -15.37 2.77 24.06
N GLU A 370 -16.52 3.09 24.65
CA GLU A 370 -17.70 2.24 24.52
C GLU A 370 -18.29 2.27 23.10
N PHE A 371 -18.20 3.40 22.40
CA PHE A 371 -18.57 3.50 20.98
C PHE A 371 -17.77 2.53 20.12
N LEU A 372 -16.43 2.53 20.24
CA LEU A 372 -15.55 1.61 19.50
C LEU A 372 -15.86 0.14 19.86
N ARG A 373 -16.12 -0.15 21.14
CA ARG A 373 -16.46 -1.50 21.62
C ARG A 373 -17.77 -2.04 21.01
N ARG A 374 -18.74 -1.15 20.77
CA ARG A 374 -20.05 -1.46 20.18
C ARG A 374 -20.07 -1.42 18.64
N SER A 375 -18.98 -0.99 18.02
CA SER A 375 -18.85 -0.84 16.56
C SER A 375 -18.59 -2.20 15.88
N ASP A 376 -19.64 -2.98 15.70
CA ASP A 376 -19.62 -4.32 15.08
C ASP A 376 -20.22 -4.35 13.66
N GLY A 377 -20.54 -3.18 13.11
CA GLY A 377 -21.17 -3.03 11.80
C GLY A 377 -22.66 -3.38 11.76
N SER A 378 -23.30 -3.79 12.86
CA SER A 378 -24.74 -4.15 12.86
C SER A 378 -25.67 -2.96 13.01
N ARG A 379 -25.21 -1.91 13.69
CA ARG A 379 -25.98 -0.71 14.04
C ARG A 379 -25.37 0.53 13.40
N SER A 380 -26.20 1.53 13.17
CA SER A 380 -25.75 2.85 12.72
C SER A 380 -25.06 3.63 13.84
N VAL A 381 -24.28 4.65 13.48
CA VAL A 381 -23.67 5.59 14.42
C VAL A 381 -24.71 6.15 15.38
N SER A 382 -25.85 6.64 14.88
CA SER A 382 -26.93 7.21 15.71
C SER A 382 -27.52 6.23 16.72
N GLN A 383 -27.72 4.97 16.32
CA GLN A 383 -28.20 3.92 17.22
C GLN A 383 -27.19 3.64 18.34
N ILE A 384 -25.88 3.56 18.02
CA ILE A 384 -24.85 3.34 19.04
C ILE A 384 -24.77 4.52 20.01
N VAL A 385 -24.83 5.76 19.52
CA VAL A 385 -24.83 6.96 20.38
C VAL A 385 -26.04 6.94 21.34
N ALA A 386 -27.24 6.65 20.81
CA ALA A 386 -28.46 6.55 21.59
C ALA A 386 -28.39 5.43 22.66
N ASP A 387 -27.85 4.25 22.30
CA ASP A 387 -27.67 3.13 23.23
C ASP A 387 -26.69 3.45 24.38
N ILE A 388 -25.72 4.35 24.15
CA ILE A 388 -24.78 4.78 25.20
C ILE A 388 -25.42 5.86 26.09
N GLY A 389 -26.44 6.56 25.60
CA GLY A 389 -27.20 7.54 26.36
C GLY A 389 -26.45 8.86 26.56
N VAL A 390 -25.59 9.24 25.61
CA VAL A 390 -24.91 10.53 25.60
C VAL A 390 -25.49 11.46 24.55
N ASP A 391 -25.56 12.75 24.86
CA ASP A 391 -25.91 13.80 23.91
C ASP A 391 -24.63 14.34 23.27
N VAL A 392 -24.19 13.72 22.17
CA VAL A 392 -23.00 14.14 21.42
C VAL A 392 -23.44 14.68 20.06
N LYS A 393 -23.09 15.93 19.79
CA LYS A 393 -23.41 16.56 18.50
C LYS A 393 -22.59 15.93 17.38
N PRO A 394 -23.14 15.79 16.16
CA PRO A 394 -22.39 15.24 15.02
C PRO A 394 -21.06 15.96 14.76
N GLY A 395 -21.02 17.27 14.98
CA GLY A 395 -19.80 18.08 14.83
C GLY A 395 -18.70 17.79 15.84
N GLU A 396 -19.01 17.20 17.00
CA GLU A 396 -18.04 16.80 18.03
C GLU A 396 -17.62 15.34 17.88
N LEU A 397 -18.58 14.48 17.48
CA LEU A 397 -18.33 13.05 17.25
C LEU A 397 -17.32 12.83 16.12
N PHE A 398 -17.43 13.63 15.07
CA PHE A 398 -16.71 13.40 13.83
C PHE A 398 -15.18 13.60 13.97
N PRO A 399 -14.67 14.73 14.50
CA PRO A 399 -13.24 14.88 14.79
C PRO A 399 -12.71 13.83 15.78
N ALA A 400 -13.54 13.41 16.74
CA ALA A 400 -13.17 12.37 17.70
C ALA A 400 -12.97 10.99 17.04
N LEU A 401 -13.69 10.70 15.96
CA LEU A 401 -13.56 9.47 15.17
C LEU A 401 -12.50 9.56 14.06
N ALA A 402 -12.11 10.77 13.65
CA ALA A 402 -11.21 11.02 12.52
C ALA A 402 -9.88 10.25 12.63
N ARG A 403 -9.29 10.22 13.83
CA ARG A 403 -8.09 9.42 14.12
C ARG A 403 -8.27 7.98 13.65
N PHE A 404 -9.38 7.37 14.00
CA PHE A 404 -9.64 5.95 13.74
C PHE A 404 -10.02 5.69 12.29
N TYR A 405 -10.82 6.58 11.69
CA TYR A 405 -11.23 6.45 10.30
C TYR A 405 -10.04 6.61 9.34
N PHE A 406 -9.28 7.71 9.46
CA PHE A 406 -8.16 7.99 8.55
C PHE A 406 -7.01 6.99 8.68
N SER A 407 -6.90 6.31 9.81
CA SER A 407 -5.91 5.24 10.03
C SER A 407 -6.45 3.82 9.83
N SER A 408 -7.68 3.66 9.33
CA SER A 408 -8.35 2.36 9.13
C SER A 408 -8.54 1.52 10.41
N LEU A 409 -8.48 2.14 11.59
CA LEU A 409 -8.81 1.49 12.86
C LEU A 409 -10.33 1.40 13.09
N LEU A 410 -11.11 2.15 12.32
CA LEU A 410 -12.57 2.11 12.30
C LEU A 410 -13.07 2.28 10.88
N ASN A 411 -13.76 1.27 10.37
CA ASN A 411 -14.42 1.28 9.07
C ASN A 411 -15.90 1.64 9.22
N PHE A 412 -16.53 2.00 8.09
CA PHE A 412 -17.97 2.28 8.06
C PHE A 412 -18.60 1.53 6.90
N LEU A 413 -19.57 0.66 7.22
CA LEU A 413 -20.39 0.01 6.22
C LEU A 413 -21.56 0.91 5.81
N PRO A 414 -22.03 0.83 4.55
CA PRO A 414 -23.19 1.58 4.12
C PRO A 414 -24.42 1.31 4.99
N PRO A 415 -25.37 2.27 5.09
CA PRO A 415 -26.67 2.05 5.67
C PRO A 415 -27.37 0.81 5.07
N LEU A 416 -28.20 0.14 5.87
CA LEU A 416 -28.96 -1.04 5.44
C LEU A 416 -30.09 -0.69 4.48
#